data_AF-A0A2V9IMG3-F1
#
_entry.id   AF-A0A2V9IMG3-F1
#
_cell.length_a   1.000
_cell.length_b   1.000
_cell.length_c   1.000
_cell.angle_alpha   90.00
_cell.angle_beta   90.00
_cell.angle_gamma   90.00
#
_symmetry.space_group_name_H-M   'P 1'
#
loop_
_entity.id
_entity.type
_entity.pdbx_description
1 polymer ?
#
loop_
_entity_poly.entity_id
_entity_poly.type
_entity_poly.pdbx_seq_one_letter_code
_entity_poly.pdbx_strand_id
1 'polypeptide(L)'
;VDDPARSNFIVPAVLRRGDLVVTVSTSGTAPALAARLRDFIGEILGDEYAEVLDRLRVAREELKSRYPDFEERREAWYRLLDTEILPALRRSERLRLNTDTQRSADESGKKVAMAPQPERAKR
;
A
#
# COMPACT_ATOMS: atom_id res chain seq x y z
N VAL A 1 26.90 -11.46 9.52
CA VAL A 1 25.99 -10.44 10.05
C VAL A 1 24.83 -11.21 10.63
N ASP A 2 24.97 -11.76 11.85
CA ASP A 2 23.92 -12.47 12.59
C ASP A 2 24.54 -13.05 13.86
N ASP A 3 24.55 -12.27 14.94
CA ASP A 3 24.70 -12.79 16.29
C ASP A 3 23.59 -12.16 17.13
N PRO A 4 22.41 -12.82 17.23
CA PRO A 4 21.26 -12.29 17.97
C PRO A 4 21.57 -12.03 19.43
N ALA A 5 22.56 -12.72 20.01
CA ALA A 5 22.99 -12.55 21.40
C ALA A 5 23.91 -11.33 21.60
N ARG A 6 24.46 -10.77 20.52
CA ARG A 6 25.33 -9.56 20.54
C ARG A 6 24.78 -8.39 19.74
N SER A 7 23.59 -8.54 19.15
CA SER A 7 22.94 -7.46 18.41
C SER A 7 22.03 -6.65 19.34
N ASN A 8 22.43 -5.42 19.62
CA ASN A 8 21.64 -4.48 20.42
C ASN A 8 20.54 -3.77 19.60
N PHE A 9 20.36 -4.17 18.33
CA PHE A 9 19.43 -3.53 17.41
C PHE A 9 18.72 -4.54 16.51
N ILE A 10 17.42 -4.33 16.31
CA ILE A 10 16.56 -5.11 15.44
C ILE A 10 16.14 -4.21 14.28
N VAL A 11 16.48 -4.61 13.06
CA VAL A 11 16.04 -3.90 11.85
C VAL A 11 14.59 -4.28 11.55
N PRO A 12 13.64 -3.34 11.55
CA PRO A 12 12.24 -3.63 11.24
C PRO A 12 12.04 -3.87 9.74
N ALA A 13 10.94 -4.52 9.37
CA ALA A 13 10.46 -4.53 8.00
C ALA A 13 9.86 -3.15 7.68
N VAL A 14 10.34 -2.49 6.62
CA VAL A 14 9.95 -1.11 6.28
C VAL A 14 9.20 -1.08 4.94
N LEU A 15 8.03 -0.46 4.94
CA LEU A 15 7.26 -0.06 3.76
C LEU A 15 7.40 1.46 3.57
N ARG A 16 7.67 1.90 2.35
CA ARG A 16 7.77 3.32 1.98
C ARG A 16 6.89 3.66 0.78
N ARG A 17 6.16 4.77 0.88
CA ARG A 17 5.37 5.40 -0.20
C ARG A 17 5.58 6.92 -0.13
N GLY A 18 6.59 7.43 -0.83
CA GLY A 18 7.03 8.83 -0.65
C GLY A 18 7.37 9.11 0.81
N ASP A 19 6.71 10.10 1.40
CA ASP A 19 6.86 10.47 2.81
C ASP A 19 6.14 9.55 3.81
N LEU A 20 5.29 8.61 3.35
CA LEU A 20 4.67 7.62 4.21
C LEU A 20 5.68 6.50 4.52
N VAL A 21 5.90 6.25 5.81
CA VAL A 21 6.74 5.16 6.29
C VAL A 21 5.95 4.31 7.28
N VAL A 22 5.85 3.01 7.00
CA VAL A 22 5.29 2.03 7.93
C VAL A 22 6.36 1.02 8.29
N THR A 23 6.54 0.77 9.58
CA THR A 23 7.50 -0.21 10.09
C THR A 23 6.77 -1.31 10.84
N VAL A 24 7.10 -2.57 10.54
CA VAL A 24 6.64 -3.74 11.29
C VAL A 24 7.83 -4.38 11.98
N SER A 25 7.70 -4.63 13.28
CA SER A 25 8.72 -5.31 14.08
C SER A 25 8.06 -6.36 14.97
N THR A 26 8.72 -7.50 15.12
CA THR A 26 8.36 -8.56 16.08
C THR A 26 9.37 -8.67 17.20
N SER A 27 10.15 -7.61 17.45
CA SER A 27 11.27 -7.61 18.42
C SER A 27 12.25 -8.78 18.21
N GLY A 28 12.51 -9.15 16.96
CA GLY A 28 13.40 -10.28 16.61
C GLY A 28 12.77 -11.67 16.71
N THR A 29 11.57 -11.80 17.30
CA THR A 29 10.90 -13.11 17.49
C THR A 29 10.54 -13.81 16.19
N ALA A 30 10.05 -13.08 15.19
CA ALA A 30 9.58 -13.64 13.93
C ALA A 30 9.82 -12.68 12.74
N PRO A 31 11.08 -12.51 12.27
CA PRO A 31 11.39 -11.61 11.15
C PRO A 31 10.61 -11.90 9.86
N ALA A 32 10.34 -13.18 9.58
CA ALA A 32 9.53 -13.59 8.43
C ALA A 32 8.08 -13.11 8.55
N LEU A 33 7.50 -13.08 9.76
CA LEU A 33 6.16 -12.54 10.00
C LEU A 33 6.14 -11.02 9.81
N ALA A 34 7.17 -10.31 10.30
CA ALA A 34 7.30 -8.87 10.09
C ALA A 34 7.33 -8.52 8.59
N ALA A 35 8.09 -9.28 7.79
CA ALA A 35 8.13 -9.12 6.34
C ALA A 35 6.76 -9.38 5.68
N ARG A 36 6.07 -10.46 6.07
CA ARG A 36 4.74 -10.79 5.52
C ARG A 36 3.68 -9.76 5.85
N LEU A 37 3.68 -9.24 7.07
CA LEU A 37 2.77 -8.16 7.48
C LEU A 37 3.07 -6.86 6.74
N ARG A 38 4.35 -6.51 6.54
CA ARG A 38 4.75 -5.36 5.70
C ARG A 38 4.18 -5.52 4.29
N ASP A 39 4.31 -6.70 3.68
CA ASP A 39 3.83 -6.95 2.32
C ASP A 39 2.31 -6.85 2.24
N PHE A 40 1.59 -7.46 3.19
CA PHE A 40 0.13 -7.34 3.31
C PHE A 40 -0.33 -5.89 3.47
N ILE A 41 0.32 -5.11 4.33
CA ILE A 41 0.04 -3.67 4.48
C ILE A 41 0.33 -2.93 3.16
N GLY A 42 1.36 -3.36 2.42
CA GLY A 42 1.73 -2.80 1.12
C GLY A 42 0.68 -3.02 0.02
N GLU A 43 -0.18 -4.04 0.15
CA GLU A 43 -1.34 -4.26 -0.73
C GLU A 43 -2.45 -3.23 -0.46
N ILE A 44 -2.60 -2.79 0.79
CA ILE A 44 -3.61 -1.80 1.22
C ILE A 44 -3.10 -0.37 0.97
N LEU A 45 -1.83 -0.12 1.29
CA LEU A 45 -1.20 1.20 1.19
C LEU A 45 -0.43 1.30 -0.13
N GLY A 46 -1.16 1.59 -1.21
CA GLY A 46 -0.56 1.78 -2.53
C GLY A 46 0.23 3.10 -2.69
N ASP A 47 0.74 3.32 -3.90
CA ASP A 47 1.60 4.47 -4.22
C ASP A 47 0.87 5.82 -4.22
N GLU A 48 -0.47 5.83 -4.28
CA GLU A 48 -1.29 7.05 -4.20
C GLU A 48 -1.11 7.80 -2.88
N TYR A 49 -0.67 7.12 -1.82
CA TYR A 49 -0.38 7.74 -0.54
C TYR A 49 0.78 8.74 -0.64
N ALA A 50 1.73 8.52 -1.56
CA ALA A 50 2.79 9.49 -1.82
C ALA A 50 2.21 10.81 -2.34
N GLU A 51 1.38 10.73 -3.39
CA GLU A 51 0.74 11.91 -4.00
C GLU A 51 -0.20 12.64 -3.02
N VAL A 52 -0.94 11.88 -2.20
CA VAL A 52 -1.81 12.47 -1.17
C VAL A 52 -1.00 13.25 -0.13
N LEU A 53 0.15 12.71 0.31
CA LEU A 53 1.01 13.41 1.26
C LEU A 53 1.62 14.68 0.68
N ASP A 54 2.00 14.68 -0.61
CA ASP A 54 2.46 15.89 -1.29
C ASP A 54 1.38 16.99 -1.31
N ARG A 55 0.13 16.62 -1.58
CA ARG A 55 -1.00 17.57 -1.52
C ARG A 55 -1.28 18.07 -0.11
N LEU A 56 -1.24 17.18 0.88
CA LEU A 56 -1.43 17.54 2.28
C LEU A 56 -0.34 18.48 2.78
N ARG A 57 0.90 18.35 2.30
CA ARG A 57 1.99 19.28 2.63
C ARG A 57 1.64 20.71 2.26
N VAL A 58 1.05 20.92 1.08
CA VAL A 58 0.59 22.25 0.62
C VAL A 58 -0.60 22.72 1.45
N ALA A 59 -1.62 21.87 1.63
CA ALA A 59 -2.82 22.20 2.40
C ALA A 59 -2.52 22.59 3.86
N ARG A 60 -1.44 22.05 4.45
CA ARG A 60 -1.03 22.38 5.82
C ARG A 60 -0.63 23.84 5.97
N GLU A 61 0.10 24.39 5.01
CA GLU A 61 0.53 25.79 5.05
C GLU A 61 -0.67 26.74 4.82
N GLU A 62 -1.59 26.37 3.93
CA GLU A 62 -2.84 27.11 3.71
C GLU A 62 -3.71 27.15 4.97
N LEU A 63 -3.89 26.00 5.62
CA LEU A 63 -4.66 25.89 6.87
C LEU A 63 -4.00 26.65 8.01
N LYS A 64 -2.66 26.67 8.06
CA LYS A 64 -1.90 27.47 9.03
C LYS A 64 -2.09 28.96 8.83
N SER A 65 -2.15 29.42 7.58
CA SER A 65 -2.42 30.83 7.27
C SER A 65 -3.88 31.23 7.55
N ARG A 66 -4.82 30.31 7.33
CA ARG A 66 -6.27 30.59 7.44
C ARG A 66 -6.78 30.50 8.88
N TYR A 67 -6.23 29.58 9.67
CA TYR A 67 -6.63 29.33 11.06
C TYR A 67 -5.41 29.55 11.98
N PRO A 68 -5.20 30.77 12.51
CA PRO A 68 -4.10 31.05 13.43
C PRO A 68 -4.25 30.26 14.74
N ASP A 69 -5.48 30.15 15.24
CA ASP A 69 -5.81 29.36 16.43
C ASP A 69 -5.54 27.87 16.20
N PHE A 70 -5.01 27.21 17.23
CA PHE A 70 -4.60 25.81 17.14
C PHE A 70 -5.79 24.85 17.06
N GLU A 71 -6.82 25.05 17.87
CA GLU A 71 -7.96 24.14 17.92
C GLU A 71 -8.81 24.26 16.65
N GLU A 72 -9.06 25.49 16.19
CA GLU A 72 -9.76 25.71 14.91
C GLU A 72 -9.01 25.07 13.73
N ARG A 73 -7.67 25.20 13.71
CA ARG A 73 -6.82 24.59 12.68
C ARG A 73 -6.84 23.07 12.76
N ARG A 74 -6.82 22.51 13.99
CA ARG A 74 -6.91 21.07 14.24
C ARG A 74 -8.23 20.53 13.71
N GLU A 75 -9.35 21.16 14.05
CA GLU A 75 -10.67 20.77 13.56
C GLU A 75 -10.77 20.84 12.03
N ALA A 76 -10.27 21.92 11.43
CA ALA A 76 -10.23 22.06 9.98
C ALA A 76 -9.38 20.97 9.31
N TRP A 77 -8.25 20.59 9.92
CA TRP A 77 -7.38 19.52 9.45
C TRP A 77 -8.08 18.15 9.47
N TYR A 78 -8.72 17.78 10.58
CA TYR A 78 -9.48 16.53 10.66
C TYR A 78 -10.64 16.51 9.68
N ARG A 79 -11.36 17.62 9.54
CA ARG A 79 -12.45 17.74 8.57
C ARG A 79 -11.96 17.47 7.15
N LEU A 80 -10.86 18.10 6.72
CA LEU A 80 -10.25 17.85 5.41
C LEU A 80 -9.94 16.36 5.19
N LEU A 81 -9.33 15.71 6.18
CA LEU A 81 -9.00 14.29 6.10
C LEU A 81 -10.25 13.42 5.94
N ASP A 82 -11.27 13.67 6.77
CA ASP A 82 -12.46 12.82 6.85
C ASP A 82 -13.43 13.03 5.68
N THR A 83 -13.57 14.27 5.19
CA THR A 83 -14.55 14.61 4.15
C THR A 83 -14.02 14.53 2.74
N GLU A 84 -12.71 14.73 2.54
CA GLU A 84 -12.13 14.78 1.19
C GLU A 84 -11.11 13.67 0.94
N ILE A 85 -10.09 13.58 1.79
CA ILE A 85 -8.91 12.75 1.53
C ILE A 85 -9.21 11.25 1.69
N LEU A 86 -9.70 10.82 2.85
CA LEU A 86 -9.98 9.41 3.12
C LEU A 86 -11.09 8.85 2.20
N PRO A 87 -12.19 9.59 1.91
CA PRO A 87 -13.14 9.16 0.90
C PRO A 87 -12.54 9.03 -0.51
N ALA A 88 -11.62 9.92 -0.90
CA ALA A 88 -10.94 9.84 -2.20
C ALA A 88 -10.04 8.61 -2.32
N LEU A 89 -9.27 8.29 -1.27
CA LEU A 89 -8.44 7.09 -1.21
C LEU A 89 -9.27 5.81 -1.35
N ARG A 90 -10.38 5.69 -0.60
CA ARG A 90 -11.29 4.53 -0.71
C ARG A 90 -11.89 4.38 -2.11
N ARG A 91 -12.19 5.48 -2.80
CA ARG A 91 -12.69 5.45 -4.18
C ARG A 91 -11.61 4.97 -5.16
N SER A 92 -10.37 5.42 -4.98
CA SER A 92 -9.22 4.98 -5.78
C SER A 92 -8.98 3.47 -5.65
N GLU A 93 -8.99 2.96 -4.41
CA GLU A 93 -8.85 1.52 -4.12
C GLU A 93 -9.92 0.67 -4.82
N ARG A 94 -11.20 1.08 -4.75
CA ARG A 94 -12.30 0.37 -5.41
C ARG A 94 -12.16 0.33 -6.93
N LEU A 95 -11.61 1.39 -7.53
CA LEU A 95 -11.35 1.43 -8.97
C LEU A 95 -10.24 0.45 -9.36
N ARG A 96 -9.18 0.31 -8.55
CA ARG A 96 -8.11 -0.68 -8.78
C ARG A 96 -8.62 -2.11 -8.76
N LEU A 97 -9.43 -2.46 -7.76
CA LEU A 97 -10.04 -3.80 -7.66
C LEU A 97 -10.92 -4.13 -8.88
N ASN A 98 -11.69 -3.16 -9.37
CA ASN A 98 -12.52 -3.35 -10.56
C ASN A 98 -11.67 -3.58 -11.82
N THR A 99 -10.56 -2.84 -11.99
CA THR A 99 -9.65 -3.01 -13.13
C THR A 99 -8.87 -4.33 -13.10
N ASP A 100 -8.45 -4.79 -11.91
CA ASP A 100 -7.74 -6.06 -11.77
C ASP A 100 -8.68 -7.25 -12.03
N THR A 101 -9.95 -7.13 -11.63
CA THR A 101 -10.98 -8.13 -11.95
C THR A 101 -11.23 -8.24 -13.46
N GLN A 102 -11.24 -7.12 -14.17
CA GLN A 102 -11.40 -7.09 -15.64
C GLN A 102 -10.17 -7.65 -16.37
N ARG A 103 -8.96 -7.37 -15.88
CA ARG A 103 -7.71 -7.86 -16.48
C ARG A 103 -7.50 -9.37 -16.29
N SER A 104 -7.89 -9.89 -15.12
CA SER A 104 -7.86 -11.34 -14.83
C SER A 104 -8.88 -12.13 -15.69
N ALA A 105 -10.03 -11.53 -15.99
CA ALA A 105 -11.02 -12.11 -16.91
C ALA A 105 -10.50 -12.15 -18.36
N ASP A 106 -9.77 -11.13 -18.81
CA ASP A 106 -9.20 -11.07 -20.17
C ASP A 106 -7.99 -12.02 -20.35
N GLU A 107 -7.18 -12.25 -19.32
CA GLU A 107 -6.04 -13.19 -19.39
C GLU A 107 -6.45 -14.66 -19.37
N SER A 108 -7.63 -15.00 -18.85
CA SER A 108 -8.18 -16.37 -18.87
C SER A 108 -8.71 -16.79 -20.25
N GLY A 109 -8.93 -15.84 -21.18
CA GLY A 109 -9.38 -16.12 -22.55
C GLY A 109 -8.26 -16.48 -23.54
N LYS A 110 -6.98 -16.33 -23.18
CA LYS A 110 -5.84 -16.47 -24.12
C LYS A 110 -5.01 -17.77 -23.98
N LYS A 111 -5.39 -18.70 -23.10
CA LYS A 111 -4.66 -19.96 -22.87
C LYS A 111 -5.32 -21.25 -23.37
N VAL A 112 -6.27 -21.17 -24.31
CA VAL A 112 -6.76 -22.35 -25.07
C VAL A 112 -6.52 -22.14 -26.56
N ALA A 113 -5.26 -22.21 -26.98
CA ALA A 113 -4.93 -22.52 -28.37
C ALA A 113 -3.54 -23.15 -28.46
N MET A 114 -3.49 -24.34 -29.07
CA MET A 114 -2.31 -24.98 -29.70
C MET A 114 -1.35 -25.68 -28.71
N ALA A 115 -1.03 -26.98 -28.79
CA ALA A 115 -1.04 -27.96 -29.89
C ALA A 115 -0.95 -29.42 -29.31
N PRO A 116 -0.59 -30.47 -30.09
CA PRO A 116 -1.51 -31.46 -30.65
C PRO A 116 -1.39 -32.87 -30.02
N GLN A 117 -2.42 -33.69 -30.29
CA GLN A 117 -2.51 -35.13 -29.98
C GLN A 117 -1.36 -35.92 -30.64
N PRO A 118 -0.71 -36.89 -29.96
CA PRO A 118 0.06 -37.91 -30.65
C PRO A 118 -0.86 -39.06 -31.09
N GLU A 119 -0.83 -39.25 -32.39
CA GLU A 119 -1.48 -40.28 -33.20
C GLU A 119 -1.11 -41.71 -32.76
N ARG A 120 -2.11 -42.58 -32.66
CA ARG A 120 -1.94 -44.03 -32.52
C ARG A 120 -1.57 -44.66 -33.86
N ALA A 121 -0.46 -45.39 -33.93
CA ALA A 121 -0.25 -46.49 -34.88
C ALA A 121 0.76 -47.50 -34.28
N LYS A 122 0.30 -48.67 -33.80
CA LYS A 122 0.30 -49.96 -34.51
C LYS A 122 1.69 -50.48 -34.91
N ARG A 123 2.30 -51.33 -34.08
CA ARG A 123 2.52 -52.78 -34.31
C ARG A 123 3.40 -53.36 -33.21
#